data_AF-A0A9E3XW62-F1
#
_entry.id   AF-A0A9E3XW62-F1
#
_cell.length_a   1.000
_cell.length_b   1.000
_cell.length_c   1.000
_cell.angle_alpha   90.00
_cell.angle_beta   90.00
_cell.angle_gamma   90.00
#
_symmetry.space_group_name_H-M   'P 1'
#
loop_
_entity.id
_entity.type
_entity.pdbx_description
1 polymer ?
#
loop_
_entity_poly.entity_id
_entity_poly.type
_entity_poly.pdbx_seq_one_letter_code
_entity_poly.pdbx_strand_id
1 'polypeptide(L)' 'MTQAPGAAHWEARYGDPHYHYGTEPNDFLREQVGALPPGGRVLCIADGEGRNSVFLASMGFQVTAFDLAEAGVAKA' A
#
# COMPACT_ATOMS: atom_id res chain seq x y z
N MET A 1 -24.96 1.39 3.12
CA MET A 1 -24.09 0.54 3.97
C MET A 1 -23.25 1.48 4.80
N THR A 2 -23.37 1.44 6.12
CA THR A 2 -22.60 2.31 7.03
C THR A 2 -21.17 1.77 7.07
N GLN A 3 -20.18 2.57 6.65
CA GLN A 3 -18.78 2.19 6.79
C GLN A 3 -18.47 1.88 8.26
N ALA A 4 -17.69 0.82 8.50
CA ALA A 4 -17.20 0.52 9.85
C ALA A 4 -16.41 1.72 10.40
N PRO A 5 -16.42 1.99 11.72
CA PRO A 5 -15.84 3.22 12.29
C PRO A 5 -14.40 3.51 11.86
N GLY A 6 -13.60 2.46 11.60
CA GLY A 6 -12.23 2.60 11.09
C GLY A 6 -12.13 2.98 9.62
N ALA A 7 -13.04 2.49 8.76
CA ALA A 7 -13.01 2.78 7.32
C ALA A 7 -13.25 4.27 7.06
N ALA A 8 -14.26 4.87 7.70
CA ALA A 8 -14.54 6.30 7.55
C ALA A 8 -13.39 7.20 8.03
N HIS A 9 -12.65 6.77 9.06
CA HIS A 9 -11.46 7.49 9.53
C HIS A 9 -10.35 7.51 8.49
N TRP A 10 -10.02 6.35 7.91
CA TRP A 10 -8.96 6.23 6.91
C TRP A 10 -9.35 6.83 5.56
N GLU A 11 -10.62 6.74 5.18
CA GLU A 11 -11.16 7.42 3.98
C GLU A 11 -11.00 8.94 4.10
N ALA A 12 -11.39 9.51 5.25
CA ALA A 12 -11.23 10.94 5.50
C ALA A 12 -9.76 11.36 5.55
N ARG A 13 -8.88 10.50 6.08
CA ARG A 13 -7.45 10.74 6.11
C ARG A 13 -6.88 10.78 4.69
N TYR A 14 -7.04 9.70 3.91
CA TYR A 14 -6.43 9.59 2.58
C TYR A 14 -7.18 10.32 1.46
N GLY A 15 -8.34 10.92 1.75
CA GLY A 15 -9.14 11.66 0.77
C GLY A 15 -8.51 12.96 0.26
N ASP A 16 -7.48 13.48 0.91
CA ASP A 16 -6.73 14.64 0.41
C ASP A 16 -5.67 14.23 -0.65
N PRO A 17 -5.25 15.11 -1.57
CA PRO A 17 -4.36 14.72 -2.68
C PRO A 17 -2.90 14.46 -2.30
N HIS A 18 -2.47 14.75 -1.07
CA HIS A 18 -1.10 14.52 -0.62
C HIS A 18 -0.88 13.06 -0.20
N TYR A 19 0.37 12.60 -0.23
CA TYR A 19 0.76 11.31 0.35
C TYR A 19 1.16 11.49 1.81
N HIS A 20 0.44 10.90 2.74
CA HIS A 20 0.71 11.06 4.19
C HIS A 20 2.00 10.40 4.63
N TYR A 21 2.40 9.34 3.93
CA TYR A 21 3.60 8.56 4.24
C TYR A 21 4.68 8.68 3.15
N GLY A 22 4.52 9.62 2.21
CA GLY A 22 5.38 9.77 1.04
C GLY A 22 5.24 8.60 0.05
N THR A 23 6.01 8.69 -1.04
CA THR A 23 5.97 7.73 -2.15
C THR A 23 7.13 6.73 -2.12
N GLU A 24 8.17 7.00 -1.34
CA GLU A 24 9.30 6.07 -1.18
C GLU A 24 8.88 4.86 -0.34
N PRO A 25 9.36 3.64 -0.69
CA PRO A 25 9.08 2.45 0.11
C PRO A 25 9.66 2.58 1.51
N ASN A 26 9.11 1.79 2.43
CA ASN A 26 9.71 1.63 3.75
C ASN A 26 11.19 1.18 3.62
N ASP A 27 12.09 1.83 4.37
CA ASP A 27 13.53 1.57 4.29
C ASP A 27 13.90 0.11 4.59
N PHE A 28 13.26 -0.50 5.59
CA PHE A 28 13.47 -1.92 5.91
C PHE A 28 13.01 -2.82 4.76
N LEU A 29 11.85 -2.54 4.16
CA LEU A 29 11.40 -3.30 2.99
C LEU A 29 12.40 -3.20 1.84
N ARG A 30 12.89 -2.00 1.56
CA ARG A 30 13.92 -1.76 0.53
C ARG A 30 15.20 -2.55 0.80
N GLU A 31 15.62 -2.64 2.06
CA GLU A 31 16.82 -3.40 2.45
C GLU A 31 16.62 -4.93 2.39
N GLN A 32 15.42 -5.42 2.70
CA GLN A 32 15.15 -6.85 2.80
C GLN A 32 14.58 -7.49 1.53
N VAL A 33 14.13 -6.70 0.55
CA VAL A 33 13.46 -7.23 -0.66
C VAL A 33 14.31 -8.24 -1.42
N GLY A 34 15.64 -8.12 -1.37
CA GLY A 34 16.57 -9.07 -2.01
C GLY A 34 16.57 -10.47 -1.39
N ALA A 35 16.03 -10.65 -0.19
CA ALA A 35 15.86 -11.96 0.44
C ALA A 35 14.59 -12.69 -0.03
N LEU A 36 13.68 -12.00 -0.73
CA LEU A 36 12.46 -12.60 -1.24
C LEU A 36 12.73 -13.35 -2.56
N PRO A 37 12.03 -14.47 -2.82
CA PRO A 37 12.14 -15.18 -4.10
C PRO A 37 11.76 -14.27 -5.28
N PRO A 38 12.61 -14.11 -6.29
CA PRO A 38 12.30 -13.29 -7.47
C PRO A 38 11.01 -13.75 -8.15
N GLY A 39 10.15 -12.80 -8.54
CA GLY A 39 8.87 -13.11 -9.18
C GLY A 39 7.82 -13.75 -8.28
N GLY A 40 8.03 -13.74 -6.95
CA GLY A 40 7.09 -14.29 -5.98
C GLY A 40 5.75 -13.54 -5.94
N ARG A 41 4.75 -14.17 -5.32
CA ARG A 41 3.45 -13.54 -5.01
C ARG A 41 3.52 -12.88 -3.64
N VAL A 42 3.10 -11.62 -3.54
CA VAL A 42 3.13 -10.85 -2.29
C VAL A 42 1.74 -10.30 -1.97
N LEU A 43 1.33 -10.43 -0.71
CA LEU A 43 0.10 -9.85 -0.17
C LEU A 43 0.44 -8.66 0.72
N CYS A 44 -0.01 -7.46 0.35
CA CYS A 44 0.11 -6.23 1.14
C CYS A 44 -1.24 -5.94 1.82
N ILE A 45 -1.25 -5.95 3.15
CA ILE A 45 -2.46 -5.78 3.97
C ILE A 45 -2.47 -4.37 4.54
N ALA A 46 -3.59 -3.66 4.39
CA ALA A 46 -3.72 -2.27 4.84
C ALA A 46 -2.61 -1.38 4.26
N ASP A 47 -2.41 -1.47 2.94
CA ASP A 47 -1.28 -0.82 2.26
C ASP A 47 -1.49 0.69 2.06
N GLY A 48 -2.63 1.23 2.47
CA GLY A 48 -2.98 2.64 2.38
C GLY A 48 -2.84 3.16 0.95
N GLU A 49 -1.87 4.07 0.78
CA GLU A 49 -1.59 4.79 -0.46
C GLU A 49 -0.58 4.08 -1.38
N GLY A 50 -0.23 2.82 -1.09
CA GLY A 50 0.43 1.94 -2.05
C GLY A 50 1.95 1.99 -2.12
N ARG A 51 2.64 2.83 -1.32
CA ARG A 51 4.10 3.07 -1.46
C ARG A 51 4.95 1.78 -1.46
N ASN A 52 4.52 0.75 -0.73
CA ASN A 52 5.23 -0.52 -0.65
C ASN A 52 4.80 -1.50 -1.74
N SER A 53 3.49 -1.67 -1.99
CA SER A 53 3.00 -2.57 -3.04
C SER A 53 3.46 -2.14 -4.43
N VAL A 54 3.45 -0.84 -4.73
CA VAL A 54 3.93 -0.28 -6.01
C VAL A 54 5.43 -0.54 -6.17
N PHE A 55 6.22 -0.31 -5.13
CA PHE A 55 7.65 -0.63 -5.15
C PHE A 55 7.89 -2.12 -5.43
N LEU A 56 7.21 -3.02 -4.71
CA LEU A 56 7.33 -4.46 -4.93
C LEU A 56 6.88 -4.88 -6.33
N ALA A 57 5.80 -4.31 -6.85
CA ALA A 57 5.35 -4.56 -8.21
C ALA A 57 6.40 -4.11 -9.23
N SER A 58 7.04 -2.96 -9.02
CA SER A 58 8.13 -2.47 -9.88
C SER A 58 9.37 -3.39 -9.87
N MET A 59 9.57 -4.15 -8.80
CA MET A 59 10.64 -5.14 -8.65
C MET A 59 10.29 -6.50 -9.29
N GLY A 60 9.15 -6.61 -9.95
CA GLY A 60 8.71 -7.81 -10.69
C GLY A 60 7.93 -8.82 -9.85
N PHE A 61 7.51 -8.48 -8.63
CA PHE A 61 6.62 -9.32 -7.84
C PHE A 61 5.17 -9.27 -8.34
N GLN A 62 4.44 -10.37 -8.15
CA GLN A 62 2.99 -10.40 -8.38
C GLN A 62 2.28 -9.95 -7.09
N VAL A 63 1.88 -8.68 -7.06
CA VAL A 63 1.36 -8.07 -5.83
C VAL A 63 -0.18 -8.08 -5.80
N THR A 64 -0.74 -8.45 -4.67
CA THR A 64 -2.14 -8.18 -4.30
C THR A 64 -2.11 -7.28 -3.08
N ALA A 65 -2.75 -6.11 -3.18
CA ALA A 65 -2.83 -5.15 -2.09
C ALA A 65 -4.28 -4.78 -1.82
N PHE A 66 -4.62 -4.49 -0.57
CA PHE A 66 -5.91 -3.93 -0.20
C PHE A 66 -5.80 -3.01 1.01
N ASP A 67 -6.70 -2.04 1.08
CA ASP A 67 -6.92 -1.18 2.23
C ASP A 67 -8.43 -0.98 2.43
N LEU A 68 -8.83 -0.51 3.62
CA LEU A 68 -10.21 -0.15 3.91
C LEU A 68 -10.62 1.17 3.27
N ALA A 69 -9.66 2.05 2.96
CA ALA A 69 -9.91 3.35 2.36
C ALA A 69 -9.73 3.31 0.83
N GLU A 70 -10.83 3.53 0.10
CA GLU A 70 -10.83 3.54 -1.37
C GLU A 70 -9.96 4.69 -1.90
N ALA A 71 -10.04 5.87 -1.28
CA ALA A 71 -9.21 7.02 -1.65
C ALA A 71 -7.70 6.73 -1.52
N GLY A 72 -7.29 5.92 -0.55
CA GLY A 72 -5.89 5.48 -0.41
C GLY A 72 -5.48 4.57 -1.55
N VAL A 73 -6.26 3.51 -1.80
CA VAL A 73 -6.01 2.54 -2.87
C VAL A 73 -5.96 3.22 -4.25
N ALA A 74 -6.78 4.24 -4.48
CA ALA A 74 -6.83 4.96 -5.74
C ALA A 74 -5.56 5.78 -6.07
N LYS A 75 -4.66 6.01 -5.11
CA LYS A 75 -3.39 6.72 -5.31
C LYS A 75 -2.22 5.81 -5.72
N ALA A 76 -2.40 4.50 -5.65
CA ALA A 76 -1.40 3.48 -5.94
C ALA A 76 -1.19 3.29 -7.46
#